data_AF-A0A1S6HDT6-F1
#
_entry.id   AF-A0A1S6HDT6-F1
#
_cell.length_a   1.000
_cell.length_b   1.000
_cell.length_c   1.000
_cell.angle_alpha   90.00
_cell.angle_beta   90.00
_cell.angle_gamma   90.00
#
_symmetry.space_group_name_H-M   'P 1'
#
loop_
_entity.id
_entity.type
_entity.pdbx_description
1 polymer ?
#
loop_
_entity_poly.entity_id
_entity_poly.type
_entity_poly.pdbx_seq_one_letter_code
_entity_poly.pdbx_strand_id
1 'polypeptide(L)'
;MQILGSNFTKISAERKPDFKSAGINTQIDFLDIKKEDLNFLKDAESLKVLFKFSLIHANQDKDNKIDEKEIQGQTTFEGSLILSVSKEENKLIQKSWKNKQMPPSLQIPLYNFILKKCTVKSVFLQDEVGLPNHLLKIPQLKAQPKQE
;
A
#
# COMPACT_ATOMS: atom_id res chain seq x y z
N MET A 1 14.06 -13.62 -7.33
CA MET A 1 13.45 -12.28 -7.43
C MET A 1 14.23 -11.21 -6.65
N GLN A 2 14.45 -10.03 -7.23
CA GLN A 2 14.91 -8.81 -6.54
C GLN A 2 14.03 -7.60 -6.94
N ILE A 3 13.78 -6.68 -6.01
CA ILE A 3 13.07 -5.42 -6.30
C ILE A 3 14.11 -4.39 -6.73
N LEU A 4 14.04 -3.96 -8.00
CA LEU A 4 15.01 -3.01 -8.59
C LEU A 4 14.67 -1.55 -8.26
N GLY A 5 13.38 -1.25 -8.14
CA GLY A 5 12.94 0.12 -7.91
C GLY A 5 11.44 0.22 -7.68
N SER A 6 11.01 1.36 -7.17
CA SER A 6 9.60 1.66 -6.96
C SER A 6 9.34 3.16 -7.00
N ASN A 7 8.34 3.56 -7.78
CA ASN A 7 7.95 4.95 -7.96
C ASN A 7 6.45 5.11 -7.68
N PHE A 8 6.07 6.28 -7.16
CA PHE A 8 4.65 6.65 -7.03
C PHE A 8 4.25 7.46 -8.26
N THR A 9 3.11 7.13 -8.84
CA THR A 9 2.50 7.88 -9.96
C THR A 9 1.55 8.95 -9.44
N LYS A 10 0.80 8.63 -8.36
CA LYS A 10 -0.16 9.54 -7.75
C LYS A 10 -0.28 9.27 -6.27
N ILE A 11 -0.40 10.35 -5.49
CA ILE A 11 -0.66 10.30 -4.05
C ILE A 11 -1.83 11.26 -3.80
N SER A 12 -2.87 10.81 -3.11
CA SER A 12 -3.99 11.65 -2.67
C SER A 12 -4.36 11.35 -1.23
N ALA A 13 -4.76 12.38 -0.51
CA ALA A 13 -5.25 12.30 0.86
C ALA A 13 -6.44 13.25 1.00
N GLU A 14 -7.56 12.73 1.47
CA GLU A 14 -8.81 13.47 1.58
C GLU A 14 -9.47 13.16 2.92
N ARG A 15 -10.03 14.19 3.55
CA ARG A 15 -10.81 14.10 4.78
C ARG A 15 -12.09 14.90 4.63
N LYS A 16 -13.22 14.33 5.06
CA LYS A 16 -14.48 15.07 5.13
C LYS A 16 -14.44 16.10 6.26
N PRO A 17 -14.99 17.31 6.07
CA PRO A 17 -15.02 18.34 7.13
C PRO A 17 -15.65 17.84 8.44
N ASP A 18 -16.73 17.08 8.35
CA ASP A 18 -17.47 16.53 9.50
C ASP A 18 -16.94 15.16 9.95
N PHE A 19 -15.61 15.02 10.03
CA PHE A 19 -14.97 13.74 10.39
C PHE A 19 -15.45 13.21 11.74
N LYS A 20 -15.99 11.99 11.74
CA LYS A 20 -16.29 11.21 12.96
C LYS A 20 -15.32 10.04 13.09
N SER A 21 -15.09 9.60 14.33
CA SER A 21 -14.20 8.47 14.64
C SER A 21 -14.60 7.23 13.85
N ALA A 22 -13.70 6.80 12.96
CA ALA A 22 -13.94 5.76 11.96
C ALA A 22 -12.92 4.62 12.11
N GLY A 23 -13.34 3.41 11.77
CA GLY A 23 -12.45 2.26 11.63
C GLY A 23 -11.52 2.44 10.43
N ILE A 24 -10.33 1.82 10.49
CA ILE A 24 -9.32 1.92 9.44
C ILE A 24 -9.29 0.59 8.67
N ASN A 25 -9.55 0.65 7.37
CA ASN A 25 -9.37 -0.48 6.46
C ASN A 25 -8.18 -0.22 5.52
N THR A 26 -7.35 -1.23 5.32
CA THR A 26 -6.20 -1.17 4.40
C THR A 26 -6.46 -2.12 3.23
N GLN A 27 -6.45 -1.57 2.02
CA GLN A 27 -6.64 -2.33 0.80
C GLN A 27 -5.44 -2.15 -0.14
N ILE A 28 -5.00 -3.25 -0.74
CA ILE A 28 -3.91 -3.26 -1.71
C ILE A 28 -4.35 -4.03 -2.94
N ASP A 29 -4.47 -3.30 -4.04
CA ASP A 29 -4.87 -3.83 -5.33
C ASP A 29 -3.68 -3.77 -6.31
N PHE A 30 -3.46 -4.85 -7.05
CA PHE A 30 -2.55 -4.84 -8.19
C PHE A 30 -3.37 -4.53 -9.44
N LEU A 31 -3.00 -3.48 -10.17
CA LEU A 31 -3.77 -2.99 -11.33
C LEU A 31 -3.31 -3.66 -12.62
N ASP A 32 -2.00 -3.81 -12.80
CA ASP A 32 -1.42 -4.34 -14.03
C ASP A 32 -0.02 -4.90 -13.82
N ILE A 33 0.39 -5.84 -14.69
CA ILE A 33 1.75 -6.35 -14.76
C ILE A 33 2.20 -6.29 -16.21
N LYS A 34 3.19 -5.43 -16.50
CA LYS A 34 3.80 -5.30 -17.83
C LYS A 34 5.24 -5.77 -17.80
N LYS A 35 5.69 -6.38 -18.89
CA LYS A 35 7.12 -6.61 -19.11
C LYS A 35 7.78 -5.29 -19.47
N GLU A 36 8.91 -4.99 -18.82
CA GLU A 36 9.70 -3.79 -19.08
C GLU A 36 11.10 -4.26 -19.44
N ASP A 37 11.51 -4.07 -20.70
CA ASP A 37 12.80 -4.54 -21.17
C ASP A 37 13.91 -3.60 -20.67
N LEU A 38 14.66 -4.07 -19.68
CA LEU A 38 15.83 -3.38 -19.15
C LEU A 38 17.08 -4.02 -19.76
N ASN A 39 17.64 -3.36 -20.77
CA ASN A 39 18.76 -3.87 -21.58
C ASN A 39 20.06 -4.18 -20.79
N PHE A 40 20.13 -3.81 -19.51
CA PHE A 40 21.27 -4.10 -18.64
C PHE A 40 21.16 -5.44 -17.88
N LEU A 41 19.99 -6.10 -17.91
CA LEU A 41 19.79 -7.42 -17.29
C LEU A 41 20.11 -8.51 -18.32
N LYS A 42 21.28 -9.16 -18.20
CA LYS A 42 21.70 -10.21 -19.15
C LYS A 42 20.96 -11.54 -18.94
N ASP A 43 20.71 -11.92 -17.69
CA ASP A 43 20.16 -13.23 -17.32
C ASP A 43 18.79 -13.18 -16.62
N ALA A 44 18.21 -11.99 -16.49
CA ALA A 44 16.94 -11.76 -15.79
C ALA A 44 15.98 -10.92 -16.64
N GLU A 45 14.68 -11.13 -16.44
CA GLU A 45 13.63 -10.34 -17.06
C GLU A 45 13.10 -9.31 -16.07
N SER A 46 12.75 -8.12 -16.58
CA SER A 46 12.17 -7.07 -15.76
C SER A 46 10.65 -7.00 -15.93
N LEU A 47 9.97 -6.89 -14.80
CA LEU A 47 8.53 -6.78 -14.69
C LEU A 47 8.15 -5.51 -13.94
N LYS A 48 7.26 -4.75 -14.54
CA LYS A 48 6.62 -3.58 -13.98
C LYS A 48 5.25 -3.94 -13.44
N VAL A 49 5.07 -3.81 -12.14
CA VAL A 49 3.80 -4.07 -11.45
C VAL A 49 3.18 -2.75 -11.02
N LEU A 50 2.01 -2.42 -11.54
CA LEU A 50 1.20 -1.30 -11.07
C LEU A 50 0.39 -1.71 -9.86
N PHE A 51 0.44 -0.91 -8.80
CA PHE A 51 -0.29 -1.15 -7.57
C PHE A 51 -1.02 0.10 -7.11
N LYS A 52 -2.10 -0.13 -6.37
CA LYS A 52 -2.88 0.87 -5.65
C LYS A 52 -2.99 0.44 -4.20
N PHE A 53 -2.50 1.26 -3.30
CA PHE A 53 -2.65 1.11 -1.87
C PHE A 53 -3.64 2.15 -1.37
N SER A 54 -4.68 1.72 -0.66
CA SER A 54 -5.74 2.59 -0.15
C SER A 54 -5.91 2.37 1.35
N LEU A 55 -5.84 3.46 2.12
CA LEU A 55 -6.26 3.52 3.51
C LEU A 55 -7.61 4.22 3.56
N ILE A 56 -8.63 3.52 4.01
CA ILE A 56 -10.00 3.99 4.03
C ILE A 56 -10.41 4.11 5.50
N HIS A 57 -10.77 5.33 5.90
CA HIS A 57 -11.41 5.60 7.18
C HIS A 57 -12.91 5.60 6.95
N ALA A 58 -13.60 4.57 7.42
CA ALA A 58 -15.05 4.47 7.33
C ALA A 58 -15.66 4.20 8.69
N ASN A 59 -16.81 4.82 8.95
CA ASN A 59 -17.64 4.35 10.07
C ASN A 59 -18.12 2.95 9.70
N GLN A 60 -18.03 2.02 10.64
CA GLN A 60 -18.60 0.70 10.46
C GLN A 60 -20.01 0.73 11.02
N ASP A 61 -21.00 0.54 10.17
CA ASP A 61 -22.33 0.19 10.63
C ASP A 61 -22.37 -1.27 11.12
N LYS A 62 -23.40 -1.65 11.88
CA LYS A 62 -23.50 -2.94 12.61
C LYS A 62 -23.34 -4.21 11.76
N ASP A 63 -23.39 -4.09 10.43
CA ASP A 63 -23.28 -5.18 9.45
C ASP A 63 -21.91 -5.29 8.74
N ASN A 64 -20.87 -4.57 9.18
CA ASN A 64 -19.50 -4.60 8.60
C ASN A 64 -19.39 -4.26 7.10
N LYS A 65 -20.45 -3.73 6.48
CA LYS A 65 -20.41 -3.23 5.10
C LYS A 65 -20.01 -1.76 5.12
N ILE A 66 -18.94 -1.43 4.39
CA ILE A 66 -18.49 -0.05 4.21
C ILE A 66 -19.28 0.53 3.05
N ASP A 67 -20.27 1.37 3.34
CA ASP A 67 -20.95 2.17 2.31
C ASP A 67 -20.10 3.40 1.96
N GLU A 68 -20.06 3.79 0.68
CA GLU A 68 -19.27 4.95 0.20
C GLU A 68 -19.63 6.26 0.93
N LYS A 69 -20.87 6.37 1.41
CA LYS A 69 -21.35 7.53 2.19
C LYS A 69 -20.69 7.62 3.56
N GLU A 70 -20.27 6.49 4.13
CA GLU A 70 -19.68 6.38 5.46
C GLU A 70 -18.17 6.62 5.49
N ILE A 71 -17.51 6.66 4.33
CA ILE A 71 -16.09 7.00 4.20
C ILE A 71 -15.88 8.42 4.71
N GLN A 72 -15.20 8.55 5.85
CA GLN A 72 -14.86 9.82 6.51
C GLN A 72 -13.55 10.41 5.98
N GLY A 73 -12.68 9.57 5.42
CA GLY A 73 -11.44 10.00 4.77
C GLY A 73 -10.75 8.85 4.07
N GLN A 74 -9.90 9.20 3.12
CA GLN A 74 -9.18 8.22 2.31
C GLN A 74 -7.78 8.73 1.98
N THR A 75 -6.81 7.84 2.05
CA THR A 75 -5.46 8.08 1.52
C THR A 75 -5.16 7.03 0.46
N THR A 76 -4.83 7.46 -0.74
CA THR A 76 -4.58 6.59 -1.89
C THR A 76 -3.17 6.82 -2.42
N PHE A 77 -2.44 5.73 -2.64
CA PHE A 77 -1.13 5.71 -3.25
C PHE A 77 -1.16 4.80 -4.46
N GLU A 78 -0.92 5.38 -5.63
CA GLU A 78 -0.75 4.65 -6.87
C GLU A 78 0.73 4.68 -7.25
N GLY A 79 1.24 3.54 -7.72
CA GLY A 79 2.64 3.44 -8.08
C GLY A 79 2.97 2.24 -8.93
N SER A 80 4.25 2.15 -9.27
CA SER A 80 4.83 1.06 -10.03
C SER A 80 6.02 0.48 -9.30
N LEU A 81 6.10 -0.85 -9.22
CA LEU A 81 7.27 -1.60 -8.78
C LEU A 81 7.98 -2.18 -9.99
N ILE A 82 9.31 -2.17 -9.98
CA ILE A 82 10.14 -2.84 -10.99
C ILE A 82 10.82 -4.02 -10.32
N LEU A 83 10.61 -5.21 -10.87
CA LEU A 83 11.09 -6.48 -10.34
C LEU A 83 12.04 -7.12 -11.34
N SER A 84 13.14 -7.67 -10.83
CA SER A 84 14.01 -8.59 -11.56
C SER A 84 13.61 -10.02 -11.20
N VAL A 85 13.20 -10.79 -12.21
CA VAL A 85 12.74 -12.17 -12.08
C VAL A 85 13.44 -13.08 -13.08
N SER A 86 13.54 -14.37 -12.76
CA SER A 86 14.03 -15.36 -13.73
C SER A 86 13.03 -15.56 -14.87
N LYS A 87 13.48 -16.11 -16.01
CA LYS A 87 12.61 -16.45 -17.14
C LYS A 87 11.49 -17.44 -16.78
N GLU A 88 11.77 -18.34 -15.84
CA GLU A 88 10.78 -19.31 -15.33
C GLU A 88 9.73 -18.63 -14.44
N GLU A 89 10.18 -17.77 -13.53
CA GLU A 89 9.31 -16.96 -12.67
C GLU A 89 8.41 -16.06 -13.51
N ASN A 90 8.94 -15.40 -14.55
CA ASN A 90 8.14 -14.54 -15.45
C ASN A 90 7.00 -15.30 -16.14
N LYS A 91 7.28 -16.50 -16.68
CA LYS A 91 6.24 -17.32 -17.32
C LYS A 91 5.14 -17.71 -16.34
N LEU A 92 5.49 -18.02 -15.08
CA LEU A 92 4.52 -18.31 -14.02
C LEU A 92 3.69 -17.08 -13.69
N ILE A 93 4.32 -15.92 -13.52
CA ILE A 93 3.65 -14.64 -13.23
C ILE A 93 2.64 -14.30 -14.32
N GLN A 94 3.06 -14.36 -15.58
CA GLN A 94 2.17 -14.06 -16.71
C GLN A 94 1.00 -15.05 -16.80
N LYS A 95 1.22 -16.34 -16.51
CA LYS A 95 0.15 -17.33 -16.47
C LYS A 95 -0.85 -17.05 -15.34
N SER A 96 -0.37 -16.80 -14.13
CA SER A 96 -1.23 -16.51 -12.98
C SER A 96 -1.98 -15.18 -13.15
N TRP A 97 -1.33 -14.17 -13.74
CA TRP A 97 -1.92 -12.87 -13.98
C TRP A 97 -3.07 -12.89 -15.00
N LYS A 98 -3.14 -13.87 -15.90
CA LYS A 98 -4.33 -14.06 -16.75
C LYS A 98 -5.61 -14.25 -15.95
N ASN A 99 -5.50 -14.83 -14.76
CA ASN A 99 -6.60 -14.98 -13.82
C ASN A 99 -6.71 -13.80 -12.84
N LYS A 100 -5.97 -12.70 -13.08
CA LYS A 100 -5.79 -11.54 -12.19
C LYS A 100 -5.31 -11.90 -10.79
N GLN A 101 -4.62 -13.03 -10.65
CA GLN A 101 -4.08 -13.50 -9.38
C GLN A 101 -2.56 -13.42 -9.41
N MET A 102 -1.99 -12.80 -8.39
CA MET A 102 -0.55 -12.82 -8.17
C MET A 102 -0.11 -14.20 -7.66
N PRO A 103 1.01 -14.77 -8.12
CA PRO A 103 1.54 -16.01 -7.56
C PRO A 103 1.78 -15.90 -6.05
N PRO A 104 1.44 -16.93 -5.24
CA PRO A 104 1.63 -16.88 -3.79
C PRO A 104 3.07 -16.57 -3.35
N SER A 105 4.06 -17.05 -4.13
CA SER A 105 5.48 -16.79 -3.89
C SER A 105 5.88 -15.32 -3.99
N LEU A 106 5.08 -14.49 -4.67
CA LEU A 106 5.36 -13.08 -4.91
C LEU A 106 4.42 -12.15 -4.14
N GLN A 107 3.22 -12.64 -3.80
CA GLN A 107 2.25 -11.87 -3.02
C GLN A 107 2.87 -11.35 -1.72
N ILE A 108 3.35 -12.23 -0.85
CA ILE A 108 3.82 -11.85 0.49
C ILE A 108 4.98 -10.83 0.43
N PRO A 109 6.05 -11.04 -0.35
CA PRO A 109 7.13 -10.05 -0.45
C PRO A 109 6.68 -8.70 -1.01
N LEU A 110 5.80 -8.68 -2.02
CA LEU A 110 5.31 -7.44 -2.62
C LEU A 110 4.37 -6.69 -1.68
N TYR A 111 3.44 -7.38 -1.02
CA TYR A 111 2.58 -6.79 0.00
C TYR A 111 3.42 -6.18 1.13
N ASN A 112 4.41 -6.90 1.65
CA ASN A 112 5.28 -6.38 2.71
C ASN A 112 6.08 -5.16 2.25
N PHE A 113 6.57 -5.15 1.02
CA PHE A 113 7.29 -4.01 0.46
C PHE A 113 6.38 -2.78 0.31
N ILE A 114 5.18 -2.97 -0.26
CA ILE A 114 4.18 -1.90 -0.42
C ILE A 114 3.76 -1.36 0.94
N LEU A 115 3.45 -2.24 1.91
CA LEU A 115 3.09 -1.86 3.28
C LEU A 115 4.20 -1.02 3.90
N LYS A 116 5.44 -1.52 3.93
CA LYS A 116 6.56 -0.81 4.54
C LYS A 116 6.75 0.60 3.94
N LYS A 117 6.62 0.75 2.63
CA LYS A 117 6.83 2.03 1.94
C LYS A 117 5.64 2.99 2.08
N CYS A 118 4.41 2.48 1.96
CA CYS A 118 3.20 3.29 1.99
C CYS A 118 2.80 3.66 3.41
N THR A 119 2.94 2.75 4.38
CA THR A 119 2.64 3.00 5.81
C THR A 119 3.41 4.19 6.38
N VAL A 120 4.71 4.32 6.07
CA VAL A 120 5.50 5.46 6.56
C VAL A 120 5.02 6.78 5.96
N LYS A 121 4.72 6.79 4.65
CA LYS A 121 4.25 7.99 3.96
C LYS A 121 2.81 8.36 4.31
N SER A 122 1.98 7.37 4.64
CA SER A 122 0.59 7.60 4.99
C SER A 122 0.44 8.23 6.36
N VAL A 123 1.31 7.94 7.34
CA VAL A 123 1.31 8.66 8.62
C VAL A 123 1.49 10.16 8.40
N PHE A 124 2.47 10.56 7.59
CA PHE A 124 2.69 11.96 7.28
C PHE A 124 1.45 12.61 6.63
N LEU A 125 0.84 11.96 5.64
CA LEU A 125 -0.35 12.52 4.99
C LEU A 125 -1.57 12.54 5.90
N GLN A 126 -1.73 11.53 6.76
CA GLN A 126 -2.81 11.46 7.74
C GLN A 126 -2.69 12.62 8.72
N ASP A 127 -1.49 12.94 9.20
CA ASP A 127 -1.25 14.11 10.03
C ASP A 127 -1.63 15.42 9.32
N GLU A 128 -1.21 15.61 8.06
CA GLU A 128 -1.49 16.82 7.28
C GLU A 128 -3.00 17.04 7.04
N VAL A 129 -3.76 15.96 6.80
CA VAL A 129 -5.23 16.06 6.65
C VAL A 129 -5.98 15.95 7.98
N GLY A 130 -5.28 15.69 9.10
CA GLY A 130 -5.89 15.50 10.41
C GLY A 130 -6.73 14.23 10.54
N LEU A 131 -6.34 13.15 9.86
CA LEU A 131 -6.88 11.80 10.06
C LEU A 131 -6.13 11.10 11.20
N PRO A 132 -6.81 10.21 11.96
CA PRO A 132 -6.14 9.45 13.02
C PRO A 132 -5.11 8.49 12.43
N ASN A 133 -3.90 8.51 12.99
CA ASN A 133 -2.82 7.65 12.55
C ASN A 133 -3.08 6.18 12.89
N HIS A 134 -2.89 5.32 11.90
CA HIS A 134 -2.97 3.87 12.05
C HIS A 134 -1.74 3.26 12.75
N LEU A 135 -0.61 3.98 12.80
CA LEU A 135 0.58 3.57 13.56
C LEU A 135 0.50 4.05 15.01
N LEU A 136 -0.24 3.30 15.82
CA LEU A 136 -0.25 3.43 17.27
C LEU A 136 1.06 2.86 17.86
N LYS A 137 2.07 3.72 18.02
CA LYS A 137 3.03 3.79 19.16
C LYS A 137 4.26 4.60 18.77
N ILE A 138 4.15 5.92 18.90
CA ILE A 138 5.32 6.79 18.95
C ILE A 138 5.90 6.68 20.38
N PRO A 139 7.22 6.49 20.56
CA PRO A 139 7.84 6.57 21.87
C PRO A 139 7.57 7.93 22.50
N GLN A 140 6.87 7.96 23.63
CA GLN A 140 6.61 9.18 24.39
C GLN A 140 7.59 9.29 25.55
N LEU A 141 8.25 10.43 25.68
CA LEU A 141 8.94 10.78 26.92
C LEU A 141 7.87 11.05 27.98
N LYS A 142 7.80 10.19 29.00
CA LYS A 142 6.96 10.43 30.17
C LYS A 142 7.74 11.28 31.15
N ALA A 143 7.18 12.42 31.55
CA ALA A 143 7.71 13.16 32.68
C ALA A 143 7.68 12.24 33.91
N GLN A 144 8.82 12.10 34.60
CA GLN A 144 8.82 11.41 35.88
C GLN A 144 8.03 12.25 36.87
N PRO A 145 7.08 11.65 37.62
CA PRO A 145 6.43 12.38 38.71
C PRO A 145 7.51 12.80 39.70
N LYS A 146 7.52 14.10 40.06
CA LYS A 146 8.35 14.62 41.15
C LYS A 146 8.04 13.78 42.39
N GLN A 147 9.05 13.09 42.92
CA GLN A 147 8.97 12.52 44.26
C GLN A 147 9.03 13.69 45.23
N GLU A 148 7.89 13.96 45.90
CA GLU A 148 7.84 14.83 47.09
C GLU A 148 8.29 14.04 48.34
#